data_AF-X1DKS3-F1
#
_entry.id   AF-X1DKS3-F1
#
_cell.length_a   1.000
_cell.length_b   1.000
_cell.length_c   1.000
_cell.angle_alpha   90.00
_cell.angle_beta   90.00
_cell.angle_gamma   90.00
#
_symmetry.space_group_name_H-M   'P 1'
#
loop_
_entity.id
_entity.type
_entity.pdbx_description
1 polymer ?
#
loop_
_entity_poly.entity_id
_entity_poly.type
_entity_poly.pdbx_seq_one_letter_code
_entity_poly.pdbx_strand_id
1 'polypeptide(L)'
;YRLDVSRVPTWRRPYWNNASAMNEAFELIIGRPPRLKPTPFIFGGNMVLHHDTVMKVPFDPLITRGEDIDFLINLRINRITLWLDRELYIKHVPPKIFRPAWRSLREDIKRFLYERKKVIDHEEIEGVGWKELMPYPGTFLGSDLEERIIRTNELLKEEYKKLSDKRGMDECEANIELAKNNPFKDIDTPTWLRNLIKRWQGLTRVAVGRGIPK
;
A
#
# COMPACT_ATOMS: atom_id res chain seq x y z
N TYR A 1 10.00 15.46 -6.86
CA TYR A 1 9.18 14.33 -6.38
C TYR A 1 8.61 13.46 -7.51
N ARG A 2 8.63 13.86 -8.80
CA ARG A 2 7.99 13.07 -9.87
C ARG A 2 8.77 11.80 -10.23
N LEU A 3 8.04 10.72 -10.47
CA LEU A 3 8.50 9.45 -11.00
C LEU A 3 8.57 9.50 -12.53
N ASP A 4 9.57 8.84 -13.10
CA ASP A 4 9.76 8.71 -14.55
C ASP A 4 8.75 7.72 -15.14
N VAL A 5 7.66 8.26 -15.71
CA VAL A 5 6.59 7.46 -16.33
C VAL A 5 7.00 6.85 -17.67
N SER A 6 8.07 7.35 -18.32
CA SER A 6 8.53 6.81 -19.61
C SER A 6 9.03 5.37 -19.47
N ARG A 7 9.51 5.00 -18.28
CA ARG A 7 10.02 3.67 -17.95
C ARG A 7 8.93 2.66 -17.56
N VAL A 8 7.66 3.09 -17.46
CA VAL A 8 6.56 2.17 -17.17
C VAL A 8 6.37 1.25 -18.37
N PRO A 9 6.45 -0.09 -18.21
CA PRO A 9 6.24 -1.02 -19.31
C PRO A 9 4.87 -0.87 -19.95
N THR A 10 4.79 -1.07 -21.27
CA THR A 10 3.55 -0.92 -22.05
C THR A 10 2.40 -1.77 -21.51
N TRP A 11 2.66 -3.01 -21.11
CA TRP A 11 1.66 -3.91 -20.51
C TRP A 11 1.07 -3.37 -19.19
N ARG A 12 1.81 -2.53 -18.45
CA ARG A 12 1.40 -2.00 -17.14
C ARG A 12 0.58 -0.73 -17.26
N ARG A 13 0.77 0.06 -18.32
CA ARG A 13 0.19 1.42 -18.48
C ARG A 13 -1.35 1.46 -18.49
N PRO A 14 -2.09 0.54 -19.14
CA PRO A 14 -3.53 0.71 -19.29
C PRO A 14 -4.31 0.56 -17.97
N TYR A 15 -3.91 -0.40 -17.14
CA TYR A 15 -4.69 -0.79 -15.95
C TYR A 15 -3.93 -0.68 -14.62
N TRP A 16 -2.59 -0.60 -14.64
CA TRP A 16 -1.75 -0.67 -13.43
C TRP A 16 -0.64 0.40 -13.37
N ASN A 17 -0.93 1.61 -13.87
CA ASN A 17 0.01 2.72 -13.90
C ASN A 17 0.13 3.45 -12.56
N ASN A 18 0.73 2.77 -11.57
CA ASN A 18 0.97 3.34 -10.25
C ASN A 18 1.87 4.58 -10.28
N ALA A 19 2.84 4.66 -11.20
CA ALA A 19 3.70 5.84 -11.32
C ALA A 19 2.89 7.11 -11.68
N SER A 20 1.90 6.98 -12.57
CA SER A 20 1.00 8.09 -12.90
C SER A 20 0.13 8.49 -11.71
N ALA A 21 -0.51 7.52 -11.04
CA ALA A 21 -1.34 7.79 -9.87
C ALA A 21 -0.55 8.45 -8.72
N MET A 22 0.68 7.98 -8.47
CA MET A 22 1.59 8.60 -7.49
C MET A 22 1.98 10.02 -7.89
N ASN A 23 2.32 10.26 -9.16
CA ASN A 23 2.66 11.61 -9.64
C ASN A 23 1.50 12.59 -9.48
N GLU A 24 0.28 12.16 -9.75
CA GLU A 24 -0.92 12.96 -9.53
C GLU A 24 -1.09 13.28 -8.04
N ALA A 25 -0.98 12.27 -7.17
CA ALA A 25 -1.06 12.47 -5.73
C ALA A 25 0.04 13.41 -5.21
N PHE A 26 1.27 13.30 -5.73
CA PHE A 26 2.37 14.18 -5.35
C PHE A 26 2.14 15.61 -5.80
N GLU A 27 1.62 15.83 -7.01
CA GLU A 27 1.28 17.17 -7.49
C GLU A 27 0.21 17.82 -6.61
N LEU A 28 -0.85 17.08 -6.27
CA LEU A 28 -1.95 17.58 -5.44
C LEU A 28 -1.50 17.91 -4.00
N ILE A 29 -0.73 17.01 -3.40
CA ILE A 29 -0.38 17.10 -1.97
C ILE A 29 0.91 17.90 -1.77
N ILE A 30 2.01 17.53 -2.44
CA ILE A 30 3.34 18.14 -2.29
C ILE A 30 3.48 19.41 -3.14
N GLY A 31 2.94 19.41 -4.36
CA GLY A 31 3.07 20.53 -5.31
C GLY A 31 2.42 21.84 -4.85
N ARG A 32 1.47 21.78 -3.92
CA ARG A 32 0.61 22.92 -3.54
C ARG A 32 0.79 23.35 -2.08
N PRO A 33 0.55 24.61 -1.71
CA PRO A 33 0.39 25.03 -0.31
C PRO A 33 -0.90 24.47 0.32
N PRO A 34 -1.10 24.51 1.66
CA PRO A 34 -0.13 24.92 2.70
C PRO A 34 1.01 23.92 2.91
N ARG A 35 1.97 24.24 3.79
CA ARG A 35 3.15 23.40 4.07
C ARG A 35 2.80 22.02 4.64
N LEU A 36 1.98 22.00 5.68
CA LEU A 36 1.50 20.79 6.35
C LEU A 36 0.10 20.45 5.89
N LYS A 37 -0.10 19.18 5.49
CA LYS A 37 -1.39 18.71 4.98
C LYS A 37 -1.67 17.27 5.39
N PRO A 38 -2.94 16.91 5.66
CA PRO A 38 -3.36 15.51 5.60
C PRO A 38 -2.96 14.89 4.26
N THR A 39 -2.48 13.66 4.28
CA THR A 39 -1.94 12.99 3.09
C THR A 39 -2.49 11.58 2.95
N PRO A 40 -2.86 11.13 1.74
CA PRO A 40 -3.31 9.75 1.49
C PRO A 40 -2.17 8.74 1.36
N PHE A 41 -0.92 9.19 1.40
CA PHE A 41 0.27 8.35 1.38
C PHE A 41 1.32 8.89 2.35
N ILE A 42 2.19 8.03 2.86
CA ILE A 42 3.37 8.41 3.64
C ILE A 42 4.60 7.71 3.09
N PHE A 43 5.79 8.18 3.45
CA PHE A 43 7.06 7.59 3.04
C PHE A 43 7.75 6.99 4.25
N GLY A 44 7.74 5.66 4.39
CA GLY A 44 8.26 4.97 5.57
C GLY A 44 9.68 5.39 5.99
N GLY A 45 10.55 5.69 5.02
CA GLY A 45 11.93 6.11 5.27
C GLY A 45 12.12 7.55 5.76
N ASN A 46 11.05 8.35 5.87
CA ASN A 46 11.12 9.74 6.32
C ASN A 46 9.82 10.15 7.04
N MET A 47 9.67 9.68 8.28
CA MET A 47 8.50 9.95 9.13
C MET A 47 8.93 10.41 10.51
N VAL A 48 8.17 11.34 11.09
CA VAL A 48 8.28 11.71 12.51
C VAL A 48 7.05 11.17 13.23
N LEU A 49 7.28 10.31 14.21
CA LEU A 49 6.21 9.67 14.97
C LEU A 49 6.38 9.98 16.45
N HIS A 50 5.29 10.36 17.11
CA HIS A 50 5.26 10.46 18.56
C HIS A 50 5.41 9.06 19.17
N HIS A 51 6.15 8.95 20.28
CA HIS A 51 6.33 7.70 21.01
C HIS A 51 4.98 7.01 21.28
N ASP A 52 3.99 7.75 21.75
CA ASP A 52 2.69 7.17 22.09
C ASP A 52 1.92 6.63 20.87
N THR A 53 2.16 7.18 19.68
CA THR A 53 1.57 6.68 18.43
C THR A 53 2.08 5.28 18.13
N VAL A 54 3.40 5.07 18.18
CA VAL A 54 4.01 3.75 17.90
C VAL A 54 3.74 2.75 19.01
N MET A 55 3.50 3.20 20.24
CA MET A 55 3.11 2.33 21.35
C MET A 55 1.64 1.90 21.27
N LYS A 56 0.78 2.70 20.61
CA LYS A 56 -0.65 2.48 20.50
C LYS A 56 -1.05 1.68 19.27
N VAL A 57 -0.49 2.00 18.10
CA VAL A 57 -0.88 1.44 16.80
C VAL A 57 0.30 0.69 16.19
N PRO A 58 0.19 -0.62 15.93
CA PRO A 58 1.24 -1.41 15.27
C PRO A 58 1.14 -1.33 13.74
N PHE A 59 2.24 -1.72 13.08
CA PHE A 59 2.19 -2.21 11.70
C PHE A 59 1.40 -3.52 11.63
N ASP A 60 0.67 -3.73 10.54
CA ASP A 60 -0.11 -4.95 10.33
C ASP A 60 0.75 -6.07 9.74
N PRO A 61 0.94 -7.20 10.45
CA PRO A 61 1.78 -8.28 9.95
C PRO A 61 1.17 -9.05 8.76
N LEU A 62 -0.10 -8.80 8.39
CA LEU A 62 -0.69 -9.34 7.17
C LEU A 62 -0.20 -8.61 5.90
N ILE A 63 0.42 -7.44 6.05
CA ILE A 63 1.08 -6.72 4.97
C ILE A 63 2.60 -6.92 5.04
N THR A 64 3.16 -7.43 3.94
CA THR A 64 4.61 -7.64 3.78
C THR A 64 5.26 -6.68 2.78
N ARG A 65 4.47 -5.82 2.14
CA ARG A 65 4.88 -4.77 1.20
C ARG A 65 3.80 -3.69 1.15
N GLY A 66 4.20 -2.42 1.27
CA GLY A 66 3.25 -1.31 1.37
C GLY A 66 2.83 -1.02 2.81
N GLU A 67 3.67 -1.46 3.76
CA GLU A 67 3.49 -1.31 5.19
C GLU A 67 3.33 0.13 5.64
N ASP A 68 3.88 1.10 4.92
CA ASP A 68 3.79 2.52 5.23
C ASP A 68 2.38 3.07 4.94
N ILE A 69 1.82 2.77 3.77
CA ILE A 69 0.44 3.12 3.42
C ILE A 69 -0.55 2.36 4.32
N ASP A 70 -0.29 1.08 4.58
CA ASP A 70 -1.10 0.30 5.49
C ASP A 70 -1.11 0.88 6.91
N PHE A 71 0.06 1.32 7.39
CA PHE A 71 0.19 1.97 8.67
C PHE A 71 -0.57 3.30 8.73
N LEU A 72 -0.56 4.10 7.65
CA LEU A 72 -1.41 5.28 7.53
C LEU A 72 -2.89 4.93 7.72
N ILE A 73 -3.38 3.87 7.05
CA ILE A 73 -4.76 3.41 7.18
C ILE A 73 -5.05 3.00 8.62
N ASN A 74 -4.17 2.22 9.26
CA ASN A 74 -4.32 1.80 10.65
C ASN A 74 -4.37 3.01 11.62
N LEU A 75 -3.58 4.05 11.36
CA LEU A 75 -3.62 5.29 12.14
C LEU A 75 -4.94 6.04 11.97
N ARG A 76 -5.44 6.17 10.74
CA ARG A 76 -6.73 6.82 10.46
C ARG A 76 -7.91 6.06 11.09
N ILE A 77 -7.90 4.72 11.03
CA ILE A 77 -8.87 3.86 11.76
C ILE A 77 -8.85 4.17 13.27
N ASN A 78 -7.68 4.52 13.82
CA ASN A 78 -7.50 4.93 15.22
C ASN A 78 -7.70 6.43 15.47
N ARG A 79 -8.24 7.18 14.49
CA ARG A 79 -8.46 8.63 14.51
C ARG A 79 -7.19 9.43 14.75
N ILE A 80 -6.07 8.95 14.20
CA ILE A 80 -4.77 9.62 14.22
C ILE A 80 -4.45 10.09 12.81
N THR A 81 -4.36 11.40 12.64
CA THR A 81 -3.97 12.03 11.38
C THR A 81 -2.46 12.14 11.29
N LEU A 82 -1.89 11.73 10.17
CA LEU A 82 -0.52 12.09 9.79
C LEU A 82 -0.54 13.24 8.80
N TRP A 83 0.42 14.15 8.97
CA TRP A 83 0.64 15.28 8.08
C TRP A 83 1.90 15.07 7.25
N LEU A 84 1.81 15.40 5.97
CA LEU A 84 2.96 15.56 5.10
C LEU A 84 3.46 17.00 5.21
N ASP A 85 4.76 17.16 5.44
CA ASP A 85 5.47 18.43 5.29
C ASP A 85 6.11 18.50 3.90
N ARG A 86 5.61 19.39 3.04
CA ARG A 86 6.10 19.52 1.66
C ARG A 86 7.54 20.05 1.55
N GLU A 87 8.10 20.59 2.64
CA GLU A 87 9.47 21.11 2.68
C GLU A 87 10.48 20.05 3.17
N LEU A 88 9.99 18.94 3.75
CA LEU A 88 10.83 17.84 4.20
C LEU A 88 11.05 16.85 3.04
N TYR A 89 12.30 16.72 2.58
CA TYR A 89 12.64 15.78 1.51
C TYR A 89 13.95 15.04 1.78
N ILE A 90 14.03 13.82 1.24
CA ILE A 90 15.24 13.01 1.19
C ILE A 90 15.40 12.43 -0.22
N LYS A 91 16.64 12.28 -0.68
CA LYS A 91 16.93 11.61 -1.94
C LYS A 91 16.70 10.11 -1.78
N HIS A 92 15.72 9.56 -2.48
CA HIS A 92 15.51 8.12 -2.57
C HIS A 92 16.47 7.50 -3.61
N VAL A 93 17.30 6.56 -3.17
CA VAL A 93 18.19 5.77 -4.04
C VAL A 93 17.81 4.28 -3.90
N PRO A 94 16.89 3.76 -4.73
CA PRO A 94 16.45 2.39 -4.60
C PRO A 94 17.58 1.41 -4.97
N PRO A 95 17.73 0.29 -4.24
CA PRO A 95 18.67 -0.76 -4.62
C PRO A 95 18.29 -1.37 -5.98
N LYS A 96 19.30 -1.81 -6.74
CA LYS A 96 19.08 -2.59 -7.97
C LYS A 96 18.61 -3.99 -7.60
N ILE A 97 17.30 -4.17 -7.49
CA ILE A 97 16.70 -5.49 -7.24
C ILE A 97 16.05 -5.98 -8.53
N PHE A 98 16.48 -7.15 -9.00
CA PHE A 98 15.81 -7.84 -10.10
C PHE A 98 14.78 -8.81 -9.53
N ARG A 99 13.48 -8.52 -9.73
CA ARG A 99 12.39 -9.45 -9.44
C ARG A 99 11.58 -9.66 -10.73
N PRO A 100 11.13 -10.89 -11.01
CA PRO A 100 10.18 -11.11 -12.10
C PRO A 100 8.97 -10.19 -11.99
N ALA A 101 8.48 -9.67 -13.11
CA ALA A 101 7.37 -8.73 -13.15
C ALA A 101 6.10 -9.32 -12.50
N TRP A 102 5.81 -10.60 -12.74
CA TRP A 102 4.68 -11.31 -12.13
C TRP A 102 4.73 -11.29 -10.59
N ARG A 103 5.94 -11.32 -10.00
CA ARG A 103 6.12 -11.35 -8.54
C ARG A 103 5.86 -9.98 -7.95
N SER A 104 6.42 -8.94 -8.55
CA SER A 104 6.19 -7.56 -8.11
C SER A 104 4.70 -7.22 -8.19
N LEU A 105 4.03 -7.64 -9.27
CA LEU A 105 2.59 -7.47 -9.43
C LEU A 105 1.82 -8.29 -8.38
N ARG A 106 2.21 -9.54 -8.09
CA ARG A 106 1.57 -10.36 -7.04
C ARG A 106 1.62 -9.71 -5.66
N GLU A 107 2.75 -9.13 -5.29
CA GLU A 107 2.87 -8.42 -4.01
C GLU A 107 1.96 -7.18 -4.00
N ASP A 108 1.88 -6.43 -5.11
CA ASP A 108 0.94 -5.30 -5.25
C ASP A 108 -0.55 -5.75 -5.20
N ILE A 109 -0.90 -6.89 -5.81
CA ILE A 109 -2.25 -7.48 -5.77
C ILE A 109 -2.65 -7.78 -4.33
N LYS A 110 -1.79 -8.50 -3.60
CA LYS A 110 -2.09 -8.93 -2.23
C LYS A 110 -2.33 -7.73 -1.32
N ARG A 111 -1.45 -6.72 -1.38
CA ARG A 111 -1.62 -5.52 -0.55
C ARG A 111 -2.90 -4.77 -0.87
N PHE A 112 -3.22 -4.53 -2.15
CA PHE A 112 -4.37 -3.69 -2.49
C PHE A 112 -5.70 -4.39 -2.26
N LEU A 113 -5.78 -5.72 -2.46
CA LEU A 113 -6.98 -6.48 -2.09
C LEU A 113 -7.23 -6.39 -0.57
N TYR A 114 -6.19 -6.52 0.24
CA TYR A 114 -6.30 -6.43 1.70
C TYR A 114 -6.57 -5.00 2.20
N GLU A 115 -5.82 -4.00 1.70
CA GLU A 115 -6.03 -2.58 2.02
C GLU A 115 -7.45 -2.13 1.64
N ARG A 116 -7.97 -2.55 0.48
CA ARG A 116 -9.34 -2.22 0.08
C ARG A 116 -10.36 -2.82 1.03
N LYS A 117 -10.15 -4.07 1.46
CA LYS A 117 -11.01 -4.70 2.45
C LYS A 117 -11.00 -3.91 3.78
N LYS A 118 -9.83 -3.47 4.25
CA LYS A 118 -9.73 -2.58 5.42
C LYS A 118 -10.46 -1.26 5.24
N VAL A 119 -10.34 -0.64 4.07
CA VAL A 119 -11.03 0.61 3.76
C VAL A 119 -12.55 0.43 3.76
N ILE A 120 -13.07 -0.65 3.18
CA ILE A 120 -14.51 -0.96 3.15
C ILE A 120 -15.04 -1.19 4.57
N ASP A 121 -14.35 -1.99 5.37
CA ASP A 121 -14.79 -2.35 6.73
C ASP A 121 -14.77 -1.19 7.74
N HIS A 122 -14.13 -0.08 7.36
CA HIS A 122 -13.91 1.09 8.21
C HIS A 122 -14.27 2.39 7.49
N GLU A 123 -15.09 2.33 6.43
CA GLU A 123 -15.39 3.48 5.58
C GLU A 123 -16.14 4.61 6.32
N GLU A 124 -16.80 4.27 7.43
CA GLU A 124 -17.50 5.21 8.30
C GLU A 124 -16.56 6.10 9.13
N ILE A 125 -15.27 5.76 9.19
CA ILE A 125 -14.25 6.53 9.90
C ILE A 125 -13.71 7.62 8.96
N GLU A 126 -13.80 8.87 9.40
CA GLU A 126 -13.23 10.02 8.70
C GLU A 126 -11.74 9.79 8.37
N GLY A 127 -11.37 10.09 7.13
CA GLY A 127 -10.06 9.85 6.55
C GLY A 127 -9.90 8.45 5.95
N VAL A 128 -10.72 7.46 6.26
CA VAL A 128 -10.45 6.07 5.81
C VAL A 128 -11.09 5.77 4.46
N GLY A 129 -12.22 6.38 4.15
CA GLY A 129 -12.99 6.10 2.93
C GLY A 129 -12.16 6.20 1.64
N TRP A 130 -12.50 5.37 0.65
CA TRP A 130 -11.77 5.25 -0.62
C TRP A 130 -11.42 6.59 -1.29
N LYS A 131 -12.38 7.53 -1.31
CA LYS A 131 -12.19 8.86 -1.93
C LYS A 131 -11.12 9.69 -1.23
N GLU A 132 -10.92 9.51 0.07
CA GLU A 132 -9.91 10.21 0.87
C GLU A 132 -8.49 9.65 0.71
N LEU A 133 -8.38 8.53 -0.01
CA LEU A 133 -7.12 7.92 -0.41
C LEU A 133 -6.78 8.18 -1.89
N MET A 134 -7.64 8.90 -2.62
CA MET A 134 -7.37 9.31 -4.00
C MET A 134 -6.29 10.42 -4.05
N PRO A 135 -5.50 10.48 -5.14
CA PRO A 135 -5.45 9.52 -6.25
C PRO A 135 -4.69 8.23 -5.92
N TYR A 136 -3.74 8.26 -4.98
CA TYR A 136 -2.92 7.12 -4.58
C TYR A 136 -2.87 7.00 -3.05
N PRO A 137 -3.19 5.81 -2.49
CA PRO A 137 -3.41 4.51 -3.16
C PRO A 137 -4.79 4.33 -3.81
N GLY A 138 -5.72 5.28 -3.66
CA GLY A 138 -7.15 5.13 -3.99
C GLY A 138 -7.45 4.57 -5.39
N THR A 139 -6.68 4.89 -6.43
CA THR A 139 -6.87 4.32 -7.78
C THR A 139 -6.87 2.78 -7.78
N PHE A 140 -6.18 2.16 -6.81
CA PHE A 140 -6.07 0.71 -6.65
C PHE A 140 -6.94 0.16 -5.52
N LEU A 141 -7.89 0.93 -5.01
CA LEU A 141 -8.83 0.52 -3.96
C LEU A 141 -10.30 0.61 -4.42
N GLY A 142 -10.53 0.87 -5.71
CA GLY A 142 -11.86 0.93 -6.31
C GLY A 142 -12.51 -0.44 -6.48
N SER A 143 -13.79 -0.42 -6.90
CA SER A 143 -14.55 -1.63 -7.24
C SER A 143 -14.05 -2.32 -8.52
N ASP A 144 -13.24 -1.63 -9.33
CA ASP A 144 -12.63 -2.14 -10.57
C ASP A 144 -11.27 -2.82 -10.34
N LEU A 145 -10.81 -2.97 -9.08
CA LEU A 145 -9.49 -3.52 -8.76
C LEU A 145 -9.27 -4.92 -9.35
N GLU A 146 -10.21 -5.86 -9.19
CA GLU A 146 -10.09 -7.21 -9.75
C GLU A 146 -9.91 -7.19 -11.27
N GLU A 147 -10.73 -6.40 -11.97
CA GLU A 147 -10.64 -6.25 -13.43
C GLU A 147 -9.28 -5.66 -13.83
N ARG A 148 -8.80 -4.64 -13.12
CA ARG A 148 -7.46 -4.09 -13.36
C ARG A 148 -6.38 -5.16 -13.20
N ILE A 149 -6.47 -5.99 -12.17
CA ILE A 149 -5.51 -7.07 -11.92
C ILE A 149 -5.55 -8.10 -13.06
N ILE A 150 -6.75 -8.52 -13.46
CA ILE A 150 -6.95 -9.52 -14.51
C ILE A 150 -6.38 -9.01 -15.82
N ARG A 151 -6.81 -7.84 -16.29
CA ARG A 151 -6.35 -7.24 -17.55
C ARG A 151 -4.85 -7.00 -17.58
N THR A 152 -4.26 -6.57 -16.46
CA THR A 152 -2.81 -6.37 -16.36
C THR A 152 -2.06 -7.69 -16.49
N ASN A 153 -2.55 -8.77 -15.88
CA ASN A 153 -1.93 -10.09 -15.99
C ASN A 153 -2.13 -10.73 -17.38
N GLU A 154 -3.25 -10.49 -18.06
CA GLU A 154 -3.44 -10.88 -19.46
C GLU A 154 -2.36 -10.25 -20.36
N LEU A 155 -2.15 -8.93 -20.24
CA LEU A 155 -1.12 -8.23 -21.00
C LEU A 155 0.30 -8.71 -20.64
N LEU A 156 0.59 -8.91 -19.35
CA LEU A 156 1.88 -9.41 -18.90
C LEU A 156 2.14 -10.86 -19.37
N LYS A 157 1.10 -11.70 -19.42
CA LYS A 157 1.19 -13.07 -19.95
C LYS A 157 1.59 -13.07 -21.42
N GLU A 158 1.06 -12.15 -22.24
CA GLU A 158 1.48 -12.01 -23.63
C GLU A 158 2.96 -11.62 -23.77
N GLU A 159 3.49 -10.81 -22.84
CA GLU A 159 4.93 -10.52 -22.81
C GLU A 159 5.76 -11.78 -22.49
N TYR A 160 5.35 -12.59 -21.52
CA TYR A 160 6.02 -13.86 -21.22
C TYR A 160 5.90 -14.89 -22.34
N LYS A 161 4.79 -14.89 -23.07
CA LYS A 161 4.57 -15.75 -24.24
C LYS A 161 5.55 -15.42 -25.37
N LYS A 162 5.78 -14.13 -25.66
CA LYS A 162 6.81 -13.69 -26.63
C LYS A 162 8.22 -14.17 -26.26
N LEU A 163 8.48 -14.33 -24.96
CA LEU A 163 9.75 -14.82 -24.42
C LEU A 163 9.82 -16.35 -24.28
N SER A 164 8.75 -17.08 -24.63
CA SER A 164 8.61 -18.52 -24.37
C SER A 164 8.81 -18.90 -22.89
N ASP A 165 8.53 -17.98 -21.96
CA ASP A 165 8.66 -18.20 -20.52
C ASP A 165 7.38 -18.83 -19.95
N LYS A 166 7.35 -20.17 -19.94
CA LYS A 166 6.21 -20.95 -19.42
C LYS A 166 5.91 -20.62 -17.96
N ARG A 167 6.94 -20.49 -17.12
CA ARG A 167 6.76 -20.16 -15.71
C ARG A 167 6.12 -18.79 -15.55
N GLY A 168 6.58 -17.78 -16.29
CA GLY A 168 6.01 -16.44 -16.27
C GLY A 168 4.52 -16.44 -16.64
N MET A 169 4.12 -17.23 -17.64
CA MET A 169 2.72 -17.41 -18.02
C MET A 169 1.89 -18.07 -16.91
N ASP A 170 2.37 -19.18 -16.34
CA ASP A 170 1.69 -19.90 -15.25
C ASP A 170 1.52 -19.00 -14.00
N GLU A 171 2.52 -18.18 -13.68
CA GLU A 171 2.48 -17.27 -12.54
C GLU A 171 1.53 -16.07 -12.76
N CYS A 172 1.30 -15.66 -14.02
CA CYS A 172 0.25 -14.70 -14.39
C CYS A 172 -1.15 -15.31 -14.22
N GLU A 173 -1.35 -16.57 -14.58
CA GLU A 173 -2.62 -17.28 -14.32
C GLU A 173 -2.89 -17.39 -12.82
N ALA A 174 -1.88 -17.73 -12.02
CA ALA A 174 -2.01 -17.76 -10.56
C ALA A 174 -2.40 -16.39 -9.97
N ASN A 175 -1.92 -15.28 -10.55
CA ASN A 175 -2.33 -13.93 -10.15
C ASN A 175 -3.79 -13.61 -10.52
N ILE A 176 -4.25 -14.08 -11.69
CA ILE A 176 -5.65 -13.95 -12.12
C ILE A 176 -6.56 -14.71 -11.15
N GLU A 177 -6.19 -15.95 -10.82
CA GLU A 177 -6.95 -16.76 -9.85
C GLU A 177 -6.93 -16.15 -8.45
N LEU A 178 -5.83 -15.52 -8.03
CA LEU A 178 -5.76 -14.77 -6.77
C LEU A 178 -6.79 -13.61 -6.75
N ALA A 179 -6.95 -12.89 -7.85
CA ALA A 179 -7.92 -11.80 -7.97
C ALA A 179 -9.36 -12.31 -7.92
N LYS A 180 -9.67 -13.38 -8.67
CA LYS A 180 -11.01 -13.99 -8.70
C LYS A 180 -11.44 -14.54 -7.33
N ASN A 181 -10.52 -15.22 -6.65
CA ASN A 181 -10.82 -15.82 -5.36
C ASN A 181 -10.87 -14.80 -4.23
N ASN A 182 -10.04 -13.76 -4.33
CA ASN A 182 -9.81 -12.73 -3.32
C ASN A 182 -9.77 -13.30 -1.89
N PRO A 183 -8.60 -13.78 -1.41
CA PRO A 183 -8.49 -14.47 -0.13
C PRO A 183 -8.77 -13.57 1.08
N PHE A 184 -8.92 -12.25 0.86
CA PHE A 184 -9.18 -11.28 1.92
C PHE A 184 -10.65 -10.88 2.01
N LYS A 185 -11.52 -11.29 1.09
CA LYS A 185 -12.92 -10.80 1.05
C LYS A 185 -13.70 -11.07 2.35
N ASP A 186 -13.40 -12.18 3.01
CA ASP A 186 -14.11 -12.68 4.20
C ASP A 186 -13.39 -12.37 5.52
N ILE A 187 -12.23 -11.69 5.49
CA ILE A 187 -11.53 -11.34 6.73
C ILE A 187 -12.32 -10.26 7.49
N ASP A 188 -12.51 -10.45 8.79
CA ASP A 188 -13.06 -9.43 9.69
C ASP A 188 -11.92 -8.50 10.14
N THR A 189 -11.65 -7.45 9.35
CA THR A 189 -10.57 -6.52 9.66
C THR A 189 -10.80 -5.73 10.95
N PRO A 190 -12.03 -5.34 11.34
CA PRO A 190 -12.27 -4.72 12.64
C PRO A 190 -11.85 -5.62 13.81
N THR A 191 -12.23 -6.90 13.80
CA THR A 191 -11.84 -7.84 14.86
C THR A 191 -10.34 -8.11 14.84
N TRP A 192 -9.75 -8.31 13.65
CA TRP A 192 -8.31 -8.51 13.50
C TRP A 192 -7.51 -7.35 14.10
N LEU A 193 -7.82 -6.12 13.70
CA LEU A 193 -7.08 -4.93 14.15
C LEU A 193 -7.27 -4.67 15.64
N ARG A 194 -8.48 -4.83 16.19
CA ARG A 194 -8.70 -4.75 17.65
C ARG A 194 -7.82 -5.73 18.42
N ASN A 195 -7.75 -6.98 17.97
CA ASN A 195 -6.93 -8.01 18.62
C ASN A 195 -5.43 -7.75 18.45
N LEU A 196 -5.01 -7.28 17.28
CA LEU A 196 -3.63 -6.89 17.02
C LEU A 196 -3.20 -5.74 17.92
N ILE A 197 -3.98 -4.67 17.99
CA ILE A 197 -3.73 -3.49 18.84
C ILE A 197 -3.67 -3.89 20.32
N LYS A 198 -4.61 -4.74 20.80
CA LYS A 198 -4.60 -5.21 22.19
C LYS A 198 -3.32 -5.99 22.54
N ARG A 199 -2.89 -6.90 21.66
CA ARG A 199 -1.65 -7.67 21.85
C ARG A 199 -0.42 -6.76 21.83
N TRP A 200 -0.37 -5.83 20.87
CA TRP A 200 0.70 -4.85 20.75
C TRP A 200 0.85 -4.02 22.01
N GLN A 201 -0.25 -3.43 22.49
CA GLN A 201 -0.25 -2.63 23.71
C GLN A 201 0.12 -3.44 24.96
N GLY A 202 -0.20 -4.73 24.99
CA GLY A 202 0.27 -5.64 26.04
C GLY A 202 1.79 -5.81 26.01
N LEU A 203 2.36 -6.07 24.82
CA LEU A 203 3.81 -6.21 24.63
C LEU A 203 4.55 -4.92 24.97
N THR A 204 4.09 -3.79 24.45
CA THR A 204 4.76 -2.50 24.63
C THR A 204 4.80 -2.08 26.09
N ARG A 205 3.71 -2.26 26.85
CA ARG A 205 3.69 -2.01 28.30
C ARG A 205 4.74 -2.82 29.07
N VAL A 206 4.95 -4.08 28.70
CA VAL A 206 5.95 -4.95 29.35
C VAL A 206 7.37 -4.56 28.95
N ALA A 207 7.55 -3.98 27.76
CA ALA A 207 8.84 -3.50 27.27
C ALA A 207 9.25 -2.13 27.82
N VAL A 208 8.30 -1.32 28.32
CA VAL A 208 8.58 0.02 28.89
C VAL A 208 9.64 -0.09 29.99
N GLY A 209 10.68 0.75 29.88
CA GLY A 209 11.79 0.80 30.84
C GLY A 209 12.80 -0.35 30.72
N ARG A 210 12.59 -1.31 29.81
CA ARG A 210 13.61 -2.32 29.50
C ARG A 210 14.64 -1.72 28.54
N GLY A 211 15.91 -1.77 28.94
CA GLY A 211 17.04 -1.39 28.08
C GLY A 211 17.43 -2.52 27.11
N ILE A 212 18.38 -2.21 26.23
CA ILE A 212 19.05 -3.22 25.40
C ILE A 212 19.93 -4.06 26.35
N PRO A 213 19.76 -5.40 26.42
CA PRO A 213 20.66 -6.25 27.19
C PRO A 213 22.11 -6.05 26.76
N LYS A 214 23.04 -6.03 27.72
CA LYS A 214 24.47 -5.98 27.44
C LYS A 214 25.01 -7.33 27.02
#